data_AF-F9XJX7-F1
#
_entry.id   AF-F9XJX7-F1
#
_cell.length_a   1.000
_cell.length_b   1.000
_cell.length_c   1.000
_cell.angle_alpha   90.00
_cell.angle_beta   90.00
_cell.angle_gamma   90.00
#
_symmetry.space_group_name_H-M   'P 1'
#
loop_
_entity.id
_entity.type
_entity.pdbx_description
1 polymer ?
#
loop_
_entity_poly.entity_id
_entity_poly.type
_entity_poly.pdbx_seq_one_letter_code
_entity_poly.pdbx_strand_id
1 'polypeptide(L)'
;MADRPQLPELRNPMLDEERAPMHETLVERRCLGQTELKVKPGQVNTSNATKPDNLGTLDYAHLRVPLPKDLSGSGIFLRGANRKWPEAYFLMRRSSDGFISATGMFKAAFPYAQQEEELLEKDYIKSLPAASSEEVAGNVWIDAHKALELADEYGIKLWIAALLDPTPITHGTNDPTKKGIKSPPAFHMRDADALGRTPGRASPGTTTKGKRSVRGANARSMRSESPTKASKPTPRKIATPRKARKGRGALASVDETASTAGESVNGENGESVRVEV
;
A
#
# COMPACT_ATOMS: atom_id res chain seq x y z
N MET A 1 -18.66 -1.71 22.48
CA MET A 1 -17.82 -0.98 21.51
C MET A 1 -16.94 -0.07 22.32
N ALA A 2 -15.65 0.02 21.99
CA ALA A 2 -14.80 1.01 22.65
C ALA A 2 -15.20 2.41 22.15
N ASP A 3 -15.13 3.42 23.02
CA ASP A 3 -15.35 4.80 22.61
C ASP A 3 -14.27 5.26 21.62
N ARG A 4 -14.64 6.14 20.69
CA ARG A 4 -13.72 6.70 19.69
C ARG A 4 -12.68 7.55 20.42
N PRO A 5 -11.38 7.21 20.38
CA PRO A 5 -10.35 8.05 20.97
C PRO A 5 -10.20 9.34 20.18
N GLN A 6 -9.70 10.38 20.83
CA GLN A 6 -9.34 11.62 20.16
C GLN A 6 -8.15 11.35 19.23
N LEU A 7 -8.27 11.75 17.96
CA LEU A 7 -7.17 11.62 17.01
C LEU A 7 -6.05 12.62 17.34
N PRO A 8 -4.78 12.25 17.11
CA PRO A 8 -3.67 13.18 17.29
C PRO A 8 -3.83 14.44 16.43
N GLU A 9 -3.47 15.60 16.98
CA GLU A 9 -3.60 16.88 16.29
C GLU A 9 -2.60 17.01 15.13
N LEU A 10 -1.39 16.48 15.30
CA LEU A 10 -0.28 16.61 14.35
C LEU A 10 -0.32 15.52 13.28
N ARG A 11 -0.94 15.86 12.14
CA ARG A 11 -1.00 15.03 10.93
C ARG A 11 0.30 15.11 10.12
N ASN A 12 0.48 14.15 9.21
CA ASN A 12 1.57 14.12 8.25
C ASN A 12 1.32 15.11 7.10
N PRO A 13 2.03 16.25 7.04
CA PRO A 13 1.83 17.26 5.99
C PRO A 13 2.28 16.78 4.60
N MET A 14 2.98 15.66 4.51
CA MET A 14 3.42 15.10 3.22
C MET A 14 2.35 14.26 2.53
N LEU A 15 1.28 13.89 3.25
CA LEU A 15 0.18 13.08 2.72
C LEU A 15 -1.03 13.90 2.30
N ASP A 16 -1.01 15.20 2.55
CA ASP A 16 -2.04 16.14 2.11
C ASP A 16 -2.33 16.01 0.61
N GLU A 17 -3.61 16.08 0.25
CA GLU A 17 -4.09 15.89 -1.12
C GLU A 17 -3.46 16.86 -2.12
N GLU A 18 -3.12 18.07 -1.69
CA GLU A 18 -2.49 19.09 -2.53
C GLU A 18 -1.03 18.75 -2.90
N ARG A 19 -0.33 18.01 -2.03
CA ARG A 19 1.09 17.64 -2.18
C ARG A 19 1.26 16.24 -2.77
N ALA A 20 0.23 15.42 -2.70
CA ALA A 20 0.29 14.06 -3.17
C ALA A 20 0.47 13.99 -4.70
N PRO A 21 1.26 13.03 -5.21
CA PRO A 21 1.29 12.72 -6.64
C PRO A 21 -0.09 12.39 -7.20
N MET A 22 -0.25 12.50 -8.53
CA MET A 22 -1.47 12.06 -9.20
C MET A 22 -1.77 10.59 -8.89
N HIS A 23 -3.06 10.25 -8.84
CA HIS A 23 -3.55 8.89 -8.54
C HIS A 23 -2.85 7.83 -9.39
N GLU A 24 -2.77 8.02 -10.71
CA GLU A 24 -2.11 7.09 -11.63
C GLU A 24 -0.63 6.84 -11.25
N THR A 25 0.09 7.89 -10.87
CA THR A 25 1.48 7.77 -10.39
C THR A 25 1.58 7.00 -9.07
N LEU A 26 0.60 7.16 -8.17
CA LEU A 26 0.54 6.39 -6.92
C LEU A 26 0.25 4.91 -7.20
N VAL A 27 -0.64 4.62 -8.16
CA VAL A 27 -1.00 3.27 -8.60
C VAL A 27 0.21 2.54 -9.18
N GLU A 28 1.03 3.22 -9.99
CA GLU A 28 2.28 2.66 -10.54
C GLU A 28 3.35 2.37 -9.47
N ARG A 29 3.37 3.14 -8.37
CA ARG A 29 4.36 2.98 -7.28
C ARG A 29 4.08 1.81 -6.35
N ARG A 30 2.98 1.10 -6.55
CA ARG A 30 2.63 -0.07 -5.75
C ARG A 30 3.56 -1.22 -6.06
N CYS A 31 3.94 -1.96 -5.02
CA CYS A 31 4.83 -3.09 -5.14
C CYS A 31 4.26 -4.29 -4.39
N LEU A 32 4.50 -5.49 -4.91
CA LEU A 32 4.29 -6.73 -4.17
C LEU A 32 5.48 -6.98 -3.24
N GLY A 33 5.18 -7.39 -2.02
CA GLY A 33 6.13 -7.74 -0.98
C GLY A 33 5.77 -9.09 -0.36
N GLN A 34 6.79 -9.75 0.16
CA GLN A 34 6.64 -10.97 0.95
C GLN A 34 7.56 -10.86 2.16
N THR A 35 7.06 -11.25 3.33
CA THR A 35 7.84 -11.25 4.56
C THR A 35 7.62 -12.57 5.28
N GLU A 36 8.71 -13.19 5.72
CA GLU A 36 8.66 -14.41 6.51
C GLU A 36 8.55 -14.04 7.99
N LEU A 37 7.37 -14.27 8.57
CA LEU A 37 7.06 -14.04 9.97
C LEU A 37 7.58 -15.22 10.79
N LYS A 38 8.68 -14.99 11.50
CA LYS A 38 9.27 -15.93 12.46
C LYS A 38 9.28 -15.28 13.83
N VAL A 39 8.90 -16.05 14.85
CA VAL A 39 9.04 -15.67 16.25
C VAL A 39 10.10 -16.55 16.90
N LYS A 40 10.75 -16.05 17.95
CA LYS A 40 11.70 -16.85 18.72
C LYS A 40 10.98 -18.07 19.29
N PRO A 41 11.61 -19.27 19.34
CA PRO A 41 10.94 -20.52 19.74
C PRO A 41 10.22 -20.49 21.10
N GLY A 42 10.60 -19.58 22.01
CA GLY A 42 9.94 -19.40 23.32
C GLY A 42 8.83 -18.35 23.39
N GLN A 43 8.52 -17.66 22.28
CA GLN A 43 7.49 -16.60 22.23
C GLN A 43 6.26 -16.98 21.39
N VAL A 44 6.23 -18.20 20.84
CA VAL A 44 5.06 -18.73 20.12
C VAL A 44 3.87 -18.81 21.09
N ASN A 45 2.68 -18.39 20.63
CA ASN A 45 1.42 -18.34 21.40
C ASN A 45 1.38 -17.35 22.58
N THR A 46 2.33 -16.42 22.70
CA THR A 46 2.29 -15.39 23.76
C THR A 46 1.28 -14.28 23.46
N SER A 47 1.02 -14.01 22.19
CA SER A 47 0.01 -13.05 21.71
C SER A 47 -0.65 -13.55 20.43
N ASN A 48 -1.75 -12.90 20.03
CA ASN A 48 -2.48 -13.24 18.80
C ASN A 48 -1.56 -13.22 17.56
N ALA A 49 -0.61 -12.29 17.51
CA ALA A 49 0.38 -12.20 16.42
C ALA A 49 1.44 -13.31 16.40
N THR A 50 1.59 -14.07 17.48
CA THR A 50 2.57 -15.16 17.59
C THR A 50 1.95 -16.55 17.49
N LYS A 51 0.67 -16.64 17.13
CA LYS A 51 0.00 -17.91 16.84
C LYS A 51 0.64 -18.57 15.62
N PRO A 52 0.79 -19.91 15.59
CA PRO A 52 1.42 -20.62 14.48
C PRO A 52 0.74 -20.33 13.13
N ASP A 53 -0.58 -20.14 13.12
CA ASP A 53 -1.35 -19.80 11.91
C ASP A 53 -1.02 -18.41 11.35
N ASN A 54 -0.53 -17.51 12.20
CA ASN A 54 -0.10 -16.15 11.84
C ASN A 54 1.41 -16.07 11.56
N LEU A 55 2.13 -17.20 11.66
CA LEU A 55 3.54 -17.32 11.28
C LEU A 55 3.67 -17.82 9.84
N GLY A 56 4.87 -17.70 9.27
CA GLY A 56 5.16 -18.10 7.90
C GLY A 56 5.15 -16.92 6.93
N THR A 57 4.86 -17.18 5.66
CA THR A 57 4.98 -16.17 4.60
C THR A 57 3.74 -15.28 4.52
N LEU A 58 3.91 -13.99 4.77
CA LEU A 58 2.91 -12.96 4.52
C LEU A 58 3.15 -12.32 3.16
N ASP A 59 2.24 -12.55 2.21
CA ASP A 59 2.18 -11.87 0.93
C ASP A 59 1.33 -10.60 1.04
N TYR A 60 1.80 -9.48 0.49
CA TYR A 60 1.08 -8.21 0.53
C TYR A 60 1.44 -7.31 -0.65
N ALA A 61 0.52 -6.41 -0.99
CA ALA A 61 0.85 -5.20 -1.74
C ALA A 61 1.22 -4.08 -0.76
N HIS A 62 2.15 -3.22 -1.14
CA HIS A 62 2.49 -2.03 -0.37
C HIS A 62 2.66 -0.80 -1.25
N LEU A 63 2.39 0.37 -0.64
CA LEU A 63 2.66 1.67 -1.20
C LEU A 63 3.58 2.43 -0.25
N ARG A 64 4.73 2.90 -0.76
CA ARG A 64 5.67 3.70 0.02
C ARG A 64 5.15 5.12 0.14
N VAL A 65 4.97 5.58 1.36
CA VAL A 65 4.50 6.93 1.68
C VAL A 65 5.59 7.74 2.36
N PRO A 66 5.74 9.03 2.03
CA PRO A 66 6.79 9.86 2.62
C PRO A 66 6.50 10.17 4.09
N LEU A 67 7.56 10.20 4.90
CA LEU A 67 7.53 10.70 6.27
C LEU A 67 8.33 12.01 6.37
N PRO A 68 7.97 12.90 7.31
CA PRO A 68 8.79 14.05 7.64
C PRO A 68 10.22 13.63 8.01
N LYS A 69 11.21 14.44 7.58
CA LYS A 69 12.63 14.17 7.86
C LYS A 69 12.96 14.23 9.35
N ASP A 70 12.20 15.03 10.09
CA ASP A 70 12.32 15.14 11.53
C ASP A 70 11.05 14.65 12.20
N LEU A 71 11.23 13.59 12.99
CA LEU A 71 10.22 12.95 13.82
C LEU A 71 10.52 13.16 15.30
N SER A 72 11.25 14.23 15.64
CA SER A 72 11.45 14.64 17.03
C SER A 72 10.11 14.73 17.75
N GLY A 73 9.98 14.04 18.88
CA GLY A 73 8.74 13.98 19.66
C GLY A 73 7.79 12.85 19.30
N SER A 74 8.07 12.08 18.23
CA SER A 74 7.33 10.84 17.96
C SER A 74 7.58 9.81 19.04
N GLY A 75 6.50 9.23 19.59
CA GLY A 75 6.57 8.06 20.47
C GLY A 75 6.55 6.74 19.70
N ILE A 76 6.03 6.75 18.48
CA ILE A 76 5.88 5.54 17.63
C ILE A 76 7.10 5.29 16.72
N PHE A 77 7.81 6.33 16.33
CA PHE A 77 9.06 6.24 15.59
C PHE A 77 10.20 6.60 16.55
N LEU A 78 11.03 5.61 16.88
CA LEU A 78 12.16 5.79 17.78
C LEU A 78 13.45 6.04 16.99
N ARG A 79 14.22 7.05 17.41
CA ARG A 79 15.56 7.29 16.87
C ARG A 79 16.54 6.38 17.60
N GLY A 80 17.05 5.35 16.92
CA GLY A 80 18.19 4.60 17.43
C GLY A 80 19.40 5.51 17.64
N ALA A 81 20.25 5.21 18.62
CA ALA A 81 21.35 6.08 19.07
C ALA A 81 22.24 6.65 17.95
N ASN A 82 22.40 5.93 16.83
CA ASN A 82 23.15 6.35 15.65
C ASN A 82 22.37 6.18 14.33
N ARG A 83 21.03 6.20 14.37
CA ARG A 83 20.19 6.01 13.17
C ARG A 83 19.46 7.30 12.81
N LYS A 84 19.37 7.57 11.50
CA LYS A 84 18.51 8.61 10.95
C LYS A 84 17.04 8.22 11.13
N TRP A 85 16.17 9.21 11.15
CA TRP A 85 14.73 9.00 11.06
C TRP A 85 14.36 8.27 9.75
N PRO A 86 13.33 7.40 9.76
CA PRO A 86 12.84 6.78 8.54
C PRO A 86 12.28 7.86 7.60
N GLU A 87 12.71 7.86 6.34
CA GLU A 87 12.24 8.83 5.33
C GLU A 87 10.86 8.48 4.75
N ALA A 88 10.38 7.25 5.01
CA ALA A 88 9.14 6.74 4.48
C ALA A 88 8.57 5.63 5.34
N TYR A 89 7.26 5.45 5.23
CA TYR A 89 6.54 4.32 5.77
C TYR A 89 5.87 3.52 4.65
N PHE A 90 5.31 2.36 4.97
CA PHE A 90 4.60 1.52 4.01
C PHE A 90 3.15 1.33 4.43
N LEU A 91 2.23 1.71 3.56
CA LEU A 91 0.84 1.26 3.64
C LEU A 91 0.78 -0.15 3.06
N MET A 92 0.13 -1.07 3.76
CA MET A 92 0.13 -2.49 3.40
C MET A 92 -1.29 -3.01 3.20
N ARG A 93 -1.46 -3.83 2.16
CA ARG A 93 -2.68 -4.55 1.83
C ARG A 93 -2.38 -6.03 1.70
N ARG A 94 -2.98 -6.85 2.57
CA ARG A 94 -2.75 -8.28 2.68
C ARG A 94 -3.28 -9.01 1.46
N SER A 95 -2.51 -9.97 0.93
CA SER A 95 -2.87 -10.67 -0.31
C SER A 95 -3.87 -11.82 -0.12
N SER A 96 -4.05 -12.33 1.11
CA SER A 96 -4.98 -13.44 1.37
C SER A 96 -6.45 -13.02 1.24
N ASP A 97 -6.80 -11.83 1.75
CA ASP A 97 -8.17 -11.34 1.88
C ASP A 97 -8.37 -9.90 1.42
N GLY A 98 -7.29 -9.18 1.12
CA GLY A 98 -7.34 -7.79 0.67
C GLY A 98 -7.48 -6.77 1.80
N PHE A 99 -7.32 -7.18 3.06
CA PHE A 99 -7.42 -6.29 4.22
C PHE A 99 -6.25 -5.31 4.27
N ILE A 100 -6.47 -4.15 4.87
CA ILE A 100 -5.47 -3.08 4.98
C ILE A 100 -4.97 -2.98 6.43
N SER A 101 -3.67 -2.74 6.60
CA SER A 101 -3.08 -2.51 7.93
C SER A 101 -3.54 -1.16 8.49
N ALA A 102 -4.48 -1.20 9.42
CA ALA A 102 -5.02 -0.01 10.07
C ALA A 102 -3.97 0.66 10.98
N THR A 103 -3.17 -0.16 11.68
CA THR A 103 -2.00 0.31 12.43
C THR A 103 -1.02 1.04 11.51
N GLY A 104 -0.77 0.52 10.30
CA GLY A 104 0.10 1.17 9.33
C GLY A 104 -0.47 2.48 8.79
N MET A 105 -1.79 2.56 8.59
CA MET A 105 -2.48 3.80 8.23
C MET A 105 -2.30 4.88 9.29
N PHE A 106 -2.51 4.53 10.57
CA PHE A 106 -2.36 5.47 11.69
C PHE A 106 -0.93 6.02 11.78
N LYS A 107 0.09 5.14 11.72
CA LYS A 107 1.51 5.57 11.77
C LYS A 107 1.91 6.47 10.61
N ALA A 108 1.36 6.22 9.42
CA ALA A 108 1.60 7.06 8.25
C ALA A 108 0.93 8.43 8.38
N ALA A 109 -0.30 8.48 8.89
CA ALA A 109 -1.10 9.69 9.03
C ALA A 109 -0.67 10.57 10.20
N PHE A 110 -0.24 9.97 11.32
CA PHE A 110 0.11 10.68 12.56
C PHE A 110 1.53 10.31 13.01
N PRO A 111 2.56 10.76 12.28
CA PRO A 111 3.92 10.31 12.54
C PRO A 111 4.52 10.85 13.85
N TYR A 112 3.88 11.84 14.47
CA TYR A 112 4.26 12.42 15.76
C TYR A 112 3.49 11.83 16.95
N ALA A 113 2.60 10.86 16.70
CA ALA A 113 1.77 10.27 17.74
C ALA A 113 2.61 9.58 18.84
N GLN A 114 2.04 9.51 20.04
CA GLN A 114 2.57 8.75 21.15
C GLN A 114 2.16 7.28 21.07
N GLN A 115 2.89 6.43 21.78
CA GLN A 115 2.59 5.00 21.84
C GLN A 115 1.21 4.73 22.47
N GLU A 116 0.81 5.54 23.45
CA GLU A 116 -0.51 5.46 24.10
C GLU A 116 -1.64 5.76 23.10
N GLU A 117 -1.48 6.78 22.26
CA GLU A 117 -2.45 7.13 21.21
C GLU A 117 -2.57 6.02 20.17
N GLU A 118 -1.44 5.43 19.76
CA GLU A 118 -1.44 4.26 18.88
C GLU A 118 -2.20 3.08 19.50
N LEU A 119 -1.98 2.80 20.78
CA LEU A 119 -2.65 1.71 21.48
C LEU A 119 -4.15 1.94 21.62
N LEU A 120 -4.57 3.15 21.97
CA LEU A 120 -5.99 3.51 22.06
C LEU A 120 -6.69 3.38 20.72
N GLU A 121 -6.08 3.88 19.65
CA GLU A 121 -6.63 3.73 18.30
C GLU A 121 -6.66 2.27 17.86
N LYS A 122 -5.59 1.52 18.15
CA LYS A 122 -5.51 0.09 17.87
C LYS A 122 -6.65 -0.67 18.56
N ASP A 123 -6.94 -0.38 19.83
CA ASP A 123 -7.99 -1.04 20.60
C ASP A 123 -9.40 -0.62 20.16
N TYR A 124 -9.59 0.64 19.78
CA TYR A 124 -10.82 1.10 19.15
C TYR A 124 -11.12 0.32 17.87
N ILE A 125 -10.13 0.23 16.96
CA ILE A 125 -10.29 -0.46 15.68
C ILE A 125 -10.58 -1.95 15.89
N LYS A 126 -9.91 -2.61 16.84
CA LYS A 126 -10.21 -4.02 17.19
C LYS A 126 -11.65 -4.24 17.64
N SER A 127 -12.27 -3.24 18.25
CA SER A 127 -13.66 -3.33 18.71
C SER A 127 -14.68 -3.24 17.56
N LEU A 128 -14.23 -2.85 16.35
CA LEU A 128 -15.09 -2.76 15.17
C LEU A 128 -15.37 -4.14 14.57
N PRO A 129 -16.60 -4.39 14.08
CA PRO A 129 -16.94 -5.66 13.42
C PRO A 129 -16.22 -5.86 12.07
N ALA A 130 -15.73 -4.76 11.50
CA ALA A 130 -14.95 -4.68 10.27
C ALA A 130 -13.48 -5.11 10.44
N ALA A 131 -12.99 -5.22 11.68
CA ALA A 131 -11.63 -5.61 11.96
C ALA A 131 -11.46 -7.13 11.88
N SER A 132 -10.31 -7.55 11.34
CA SER A 132 -9.87 -8.93 11.40
C SER A 132 -9.63 -9.33 12.85
N SER A 133 -10.12 -10.50 13.24
CA SER A 133 -9.82 -11.11 14.54
C SER A 133 -8.34 -11.50 14.69
N GLU A 134 -7.62 -11.59 13.57
CA GLU A 134 -6.22 -12.00 13.51
C GLU A 134 -5.30 -10.77 13.44
N GLU A 135 -4.51 -10.59 14.49
CA GLU A 135 -3.36 -9.70 14.44
C GLU A 135 -2.22 -10.42 13.72
N VAL A 136 -1.79 -9.92 12.57
CA VAL A 136 -0.65 -10.49 11.83
C VAL A 136 0.48 -9.48 11.80
N ALA A 137 1.69 -9.92 12.16
CA ALA A 137 2.86 -9.06 12.33
C ALA A 137 2.65 -7.90 13.33
N GLY A 138 1.80 -8.10 14.35
CA GLY A 138 1.48 -7.09 15.37
C GLY A 138 0.54 -5.97 14.91
N ASN A 139 0.08 -6.01 13.66
CA ASN A 139 -0.84 -5.03 13.08
C ASN A 139 -2.29 -5.50 13.18
N VAL A 140 -3.20 -4.52 13.32
CA VAL A 140 -4.65 -4.74 13.14
C VAL A 140 -5.00 -4.50 11.68
N TRP A 141 -5.78 -5.43 11.13
CA TRP A 141 -6.18 -5.44 9.72
C TRP A 141 -7.68 -5.19 9.62
N ILE A 142 -8.10 -4.37 8.67
CA ILE A 142 -9.51 -4.00 8.46
C ILE A 142 -9.93 -4.20 7.00
N ASP A 143 -11.23 -4.34 6.77
CA ASP A 143 -11.78 -4.43 5.42
C ASP A 143 -11.53 -3.14 4.61
N ALA A 144 -11.58 -3.26 3.27
CA ALA A 144 -11.26 -2.17 2.36
C ALA A 144 -12.24 -0.99 2.42
N HIS A 145 -13.53 -1.23 2.70
CA HIS A 145 -14.51 -0.16 2.85
C HIS A 145 -14.25 0.62 4.14
N LYS A 146 -14.06 -0.09 5.27
CA LYS A 146 -13.76 0.58 6.54
C LYS A 146 -12.41 1.30 6.50
N ALA A 147 -11.43 0.77 5.78
CA ALA A 147 -10.17 1.46 5.54
C ALA A 147 -10.36 2.79 4.81
N LEU A 148 -11.27 2.88 3.84
CA LEU A 148 -11.55 4.14 3.16
C LEU A 148 -12.23 5.16 4.08
N GLU A 149 -13.15 4.72 4.94
CA GLU A 149 -13.76 5.59 5.94
C GLU A 149 -12.72 6.16 6.92
N LEU A 150 -11.84 5.31 7.46
CA LEU A 150 -10.76 5.78 8.34
C LEU A 150 -9.75 6.66 7.58
N ALA A 151 -9.50 6.39 6.30
CA ALA A 151 -8.61 7.20 5.48
C ALA A 151 -9.15 8.62 5.26
N ASP A 152 -10.48 8.78 5.16
CA ASP A 152 -11.14 10.08 5.11
C ASP A 152 -10.91 10.85 6.40
N GLU A 153 -11.12 10.21 7.55
CA GLU A 153 -10.90 10.82 8.87
C GLU A 153 -9.43 11.24 9.08
N TYR A 154 -8.50 10.42 8.60
CA TYR A 154 -7.05 10.63 8.69
C TYR A 154 -6.51 11.62 7.66
N GLY A 155 -7.28 11.93 6.62
CA GLY A 155 -6.83 12.78 5.50
C GLY A 155 -5.83 12.09 4.56
N ILE A 156 -5.88 10.76 4.44
CA ILE A 156 -5.00 9.97 3.56
C ILE A 156 -5.77 9.17 2.50
N LYS A 157 -7.03 9.55 2.23
CA LYS A 157 -7.94 8.87 1.29
C LYS A 157 -7.29 8.55 -0.05
N LEU A 158 -6.62 9.52 -0.67
CA LEU A 158 -5.99 9.35 -1.99
C LEU A 158 -4.98 8.20 -2.02
N TRP A 159 -4.20 8.06 -0.95
CA TRP A 159 -3.17 7.03 -0.83
C TRP A 159 -3.79 5.63 -0.67
N ILE A 160 -4.88 5.53 0.09
CA ILE A 160 -5.60 4.27 0.29
C ILE A 160 -6.41 3.88 -0.96
N ALA A 161 -7.03 4.85 -1.63
CA ALA A 161 -7.68 4.62 -2.91
C ALA A 161 -6.69 4.10 -3.96
N ALA A 162 -5.49 4.69 -4.05
CA ALA A 162 -4.43 4.19 -4.93
C ALA A 162 -4.02 2.75 -4.57
N LEU A 163 -3.83 2.44 -3.28
CA LEU A 163 -3.50 1.09 -2.82
C LEU A 163 -4.58 0.05 -3.17
N LEU A 164 -5.85 0.46 -3.18
CA LEU A 164 -7.00 -0.40 -3.49
C LEU A 164 -7.28 -0.58 -4.99
N ASP A 165 -6.73 0.28 -5.84
CA ASP A 165 -7.00 0.32 -7.27
C ASP A 165 -6.87 -1.07 -7.95
N PRO A 166 -7.82 -1.48 -8.81
CA PRO A 166 -7.85 -2.82 -9.39
C PRO A 166 -6.77 -3.07 -10.45
N THR A 167 -6.01 -2.04 -10.86
CA THR A 167 -4.94 -2.16 -11.86
C THR A 167 -3.89 -3.20 -11.39
N PRO A 168 -3.44 -4.13 -12.26
CA PRO A 168 -2.44 -5.13 -11.87
C PRO A 168 -1.13 -4.51 -11.38
N ILE A 169 -0.56 -5.07 -10.31
CA ILE A 169 0.72 -4.63 -9.75
C ILE A 169 1.85 -5.36 -10.48
N THR A 170 2.71 -4.60 -11.17
CA THR A 170 3.84 -5.14 -11.96
C THR A 170 5.16 -5.17 -11.19
N HIS A 171 5.33 -4.27 -10.21
CA HIS A 171 6.54 -4.17 -9.41
C HIS A 171 6.55 -5.18 -8.25
N GLY A 172 7.69 -5.85 -8.02
CA GLY A 172 7.85 -6.89 -6.99
C GLY A 172 7.83 -8.34 -7.51
N THR A 173 7.27 -8.58 -8.71
CA THR A 173 7.25 -9.90 -9.38
C THR A 173 8.58 -10.29 -10.06
N ASN A 174 9.45 -9.32 -10.34
CA ASN A 174 10.66 -9.52 -11.14
C ASN A 174 11.89 -10.02 -10.36
N ASP A 175 11.80 -10.13 -9.04
CA ASP A 175 12.85 -10.72 -8.22
C ASP A 175 12.79 -12.26 -8.38
N PRO A 176 13.86 -12.93 -8.85
CA PRO A 176 13.85 -14.37 -9.09
C PRO A 176 13.46 -15.21 -7.87
N THR A 177 13.62 -14.65 -6.66
CA THR A 177 13.26 -15.27 -5.38
C THR A 177 11.78 -15.12 -5.01
N LYS A 178 11.03 -14.24 -5.68
CA LYS A 178 9.66 -13.81 -5.33
C LYS A 178 8.60 -14.19 -6.38
N LYS A 179 8.89 -15.16 -7.25
CA LYS A 179 8.05 -15.56 -8.38
C LYS A 179 6.68 -16.19 -8.02
N GLY A 180 6.28 -16.17 -6.76
CA GLY A 180 5.02 -16.75 -6.27
C GLY A 180 4.14 -15.81 -5.44
N ILE A 181 4.50 -14.52 -5.30
CA ILE A 181 3.71 -13.60 -4.47
C ILE A 181 2.33 -13.38 -5.10
N LYS A 182 1.27 -13.71 -4.35
CA LYS A 182 -0.10 -13.48 -4.81
C LYS A 182 -0.44 -12.00 -4.74
N SER A 183 -1.09 -11.47 -5.78
CA SER A 183 -1.70 -10.15 -5.72
C SER A 183 -2.94 -10.19 -4.81
N PRO A 184 -3.24 -9.12 -4.06
CA PRO A 184 -4.49 -9.03 -3.30
C PRO A 184 -5.74 -9.14 -4.19
N PRO A 185 -6.88 -9.60 -3.64
CA PRO A 185 -8.16 -9.62 -4.36
C PRO A 185 -8.51 -8.25 -4.95
N ALA A 186 -9.08 -8.19 -6.16
CA ALA A 186 -9.46 -6.90 -6.75
C ALA A 186 -10.58 -6.23 -5.94
N PHE A 187 -10.39 -4.96 -5.58
CA PHE A 187 -11.43 -4.16 -4.93
C PHE A 187 -12.07 -3.26 -5.97
N HIS A 188 -13.39 -3.30 -6.07
CA HIS A 188 -14.15 -2.44 -6.96
C HIS A 188 -14.89 -1.43 -6.09
N MET A 189 -14.41 -0.19 -6.08
CA MET A 189 -15.16 0.93 -5.53
C MET A 189 -16.45 1.05 -6.34
N ARG A 190 -17.58 0.63 -5.75
CA ARG A 190 -18.88 1.09 -6.24
C ARG A 190 -18.95 2.56 -5.81
N ASP A 191 -19.06 3.46 -6.78
CA ASP A 191 -19.18 4.93 -6.60
C ASP A 191 -17.88 5.73 -6.37
N ALA A 192 -16.93 5.68 -7.31
CA ALA A 192 -15.74 6.55 -7.33
C ALA A 192 -15.85 7.74 -8.31
N ASP A 193 -17.00 8.40 -8.39
CA ASP A 193 -17.18 9.63 -9.20
C ASP A 193 -16.70 10.93 -8.47
N ALA A 194 -16.10 10.82 -7.28
CA ALA A 194 -15.78 11.98 -6.44
C ALA A 194 -14.30 12.10 -6.01
N LEU A 195 -13.37 11.33 -6.58
CA LEU A 195 -11.94 11.57 -6.38
C LEU A 195 -11.47 12.57 -7.45
N GLY A 196 -11.59 13.85 -7.12
CA GLY A 196 -11.23 14.97 -7.99
C GLY A 196 -9.76 14.95 -8.41
N ARG A 197 -9.52 14.50 -9.65
CA ARG A 197 -8.52 14.99 -10.63
C ARG A 197 -8.41 13.95 -11.75
N THR A 198 -9.50 13.72 -12.47
CA THR A 198 -9.45 13.09 -13.79
C THR A 198 -9.29 14.19 -14.85
N PRO A 199 -8.37 14.08 -15.81
CA PRO A 199 -8.36 14.98 -16.95
C PRO A 199 -9.60 14.67 -17.80
N GLY A 200 -10.45 15.70 -17.97
CA GLY A 200 -11.77 15.59 -18.56
C GLY A 200 -11.79 14.84 -19.89
N ARG A 201 -12.55 13.74 -19.91
CA ARG A 201 -13.19 13.25 -21.12
C ARG A 201 -14.67 13.51 -20.97
N ALA A 202 -15.11 14.61 -21.57
CA ALA A 202 -16.51 15.01 -21.61
C ALA A 202 -17.37 13.85 -22.17
N SER A 203 -18.23 13.31 -21.32
CA SER A 203 -19.40 12.53 -21.75
C SER A 203 -20.58 13.49 -21.86
N PRO A 204 -21.35 13.50 -22.97
CA PRO A 204 -22.48 14.43 -23.13
C PRO A 204 -23.63 14.06 -22.19
N GLY A 205 -24.15 15.06 -21.49
CA GLY A 205 -25.16 14.94 -20.46
C GLY A 205 -26.53 14.44 -20.92
N THR A 206 -27.11 13.60 -20.07
CA THR A 206 -28.46 13.65 -19.50
C THR A 206 -29.54 14.44 -20.25
N THR A 207 -30.42 13.68 -20.90
CA THR A 207 -31.89 13.81 -20.98
C THR A 207 -32.53 15.17 -20.65
N THR A 208 -33.05 15.84 -21.67
CA THR A 208 -34.26 16.67 -21.54
C THR A 208 -35.29 16.25 -22.58
N LYS A 209 -36.51 15.99 -22.10
CA LYS A 209 -37.71 15.67 -22.88
C LYS A 209 -38.17 16.92 -23.65
N GLY A 210 -38.58 16.76 -24.91
CA GLY A 210 -39.62 17.64 -25.47
C GLY A 210 -39.56 17.95 -26.97
N LYS A 211 -40.62 17.52 -27.66
CA LYS A 211 -41.23 18.06 -28.90
C LYS A 211 -40.72 17.59 -30.27
N ARG A 212 -41.54 16.69 -30.83
CA ARG A 212 -41.93 16.50 -32.25
C ARG A 212 -41.96 17.81 -33.07
N SER A 213 -41.31 17.80 -34.25
CA SER A 213 -41.75 18.47 -35.50
C SER A 213 -40.84 18.00 -36.66
N VAL A 214 -41.21 16.97 -37.43
CA VAL A 214 -41.72 16.98 -38.82
C VAL A 214 -41.06 17.98 -39.80
N ARG A 215 -40.69 17.44 -40.98
CA ARG A 215 -40.16 18.02 -42.24
C ARG A 215 -38.63 18.04 -42.30
N GLY A 216 -37.95 17.47 -43.28
CA GLY A 216 -38.34 16.87 -44.55
C GLY A 216 -37.07 16.75 -45.41
N ALA A 217 -36.99 15.67 -46.19
CA ALA A 217 -36.22 15.51 -47.42
C ALA A 217 -34.79 16.09 -47.51
N ASN A 218 -33.78 15.21 -47.56
CA ASN A 218 -33.00 15.03 -48.78
C ASN A 218 -32.14 13.75 -48.71
N ALA A 219 -32.63 12.73 -49.41
CA ALA A 219 -31.83 11.63 -49.93
C ALA A 219 -31.31 12.02 -51.32
N ARG A 220 -30.08 11.59 -51.65
CA ARG A 220 -29.38 11.47 -52.96
C ARG A 220 -27.88 11.63 -52.62
N SER A 221 -26.90 10.83 -53.03
CA SER A 221 -26.70 10.02 -54.24
C SER A 221 -25.46 9.14 -53.97
N MET A 222 -25.56 7.81 -54.04
CA MET A 222 -24.95 6.93 -55.08
C MET A 222 -23.44 7.10 -55.31
N ARG A 223 -22.64 6.05 -55.02
CA ARG A 223 -21.97 5.11 -55.98
C ARG A 223 -20.78 5.80 -56.71
N SER A 224 -19.62 5.23 -57.03
CA SER A 224 -18.95 3.92 -57.01
C SER A 224 -17.54 4.23 -57.64
N GLU A 225 -16.43 3.53 -57.36
CA GLU A 225 -15.76 2.57 -58.26
C GLU A 225 -14.23 2.62 -57.97
N SER A 226 -13.61 1.46 -57.71
CA SER A 226 -12.19 1.14 -57.98
C SER A 226 -12.08 0.55 -59.41
N PRO A 227 -10.95 0.10 -60.02
CA PRO A 227 -9.53 -0.04 -59.62
C PRO A 227 -8.53 0.45 -60.73
N THR A 228 -7.19 0.38 -60.72
CA THR A 228 -6.22 -0.75 -60.85
C THR A 228 -4.86 -0.08 -61.20
N LYS A 229 -3.65 -0.54 -60.81
CA LYS A 229 -2.72 -1.42 -61.59
C LYS A 229 -1.32 -1.29 -60.93
N ALA A 230 -0.83 -2.28 -60.17
CA ALA A 230 0.12 -3.33 -60.54
C ALA A 230 1.58 -2.91 -60.86
N SER A 231 2.53 -3.28 -59.98
CA SER A 231 3.77 -4.00 -60.34
C SER A 231 4.60 -4.41 -59.10
N LYS A 232 4.82 -5.73 -58.98
CA LYS A 232 5.72 -6.51 -58.09
C LYS A 232 7.11 -6.69 -58.80
N PRO A 233 8.14 -7.48 -58.34
CA PRO A 233 8.65 -7.82 -56.99
C PRO A 233 10.22 -8.05 -56.84
N THR A 234 10.67 -8.35 -55.60
CA THR A 234 11.80 -9.24 -55.16
C THR A 234 13.28 -8.72 -55.04
N PRO A 235 14.27 -9.50 -54.51
CA PRO A 235 14.67 -9.49 -53.08
C PRO A 235 16.22 -9.50 -52.86
N ARG A 236 16.78 -9.27 -51.67
CA ARG A 236 18.07 -9.92 -51.27
C ARG A 236 18.16 -10.21 -49.77
N LYS A 237 18.47 -11.47 -49.48
CA LYS A 237 19.01 -12.03 -48.23
C LYS A 237 20.47 -11.59 -48.07
N ILE A 238 20.97 -11.43 -46.84
CA ILE A 238 22.33 -11.84 -46.43
C ILE A 238 22.27 -12.27 -44.96
N ALA A 239 22.93 -13.39 -44.68
CA ALA A 239 22.96 -14.10 -43.42
C ALA A 239 24.36 -14.00 -42.79
N THR A 240 24.41 -13.93 -41.44
CA THR A 240 25.44 -14.51 -40.52
C THR A 240 26.88 -13.93 -40.54
N PRO A 241 27.71 -14.05 -39.46
CA PRO A 241 27.67 -15.05 -38.39
C PRO A 241 27.93 -14.57 -36.93
N ARG A 242 27.77 -15.58 -36.05
CA ARG A 242 27.89 -15.69 -34.59
C ARG A 242 29.36 -15.64 -34.11
N LYS A 243 29.67 -15.18 -32.88
CA LYS A 243 30.12 -16.01 -31.71
C LYS A 243 30.87 -15.26 -30.56
N ALA A 244 30.42 -15.59 -29.34
CA ALA A 244 31.04 -15.78 -28.01
C ALA A 244 31.83 -14.70 -27.20
N ARG A 245 31.18 -14.25 -26.11
CA ARG A 245 31.49 -14.42 -24.67
C ARG A 245 32.97 -14.50 -24.20
N LYS A 246 33.36 -13.56 -23.33
CA LYS A 246 34.33 -13.79 -22.25
C LYS A 246 33.92 -12.99 -21.01
N GLY A 247 33.69 -13.68 -19.90
CA GLY A 247 33.51 -13.09 -18.57
C GLY A 247 34.76 -13.29 -17.73
N ARG A 248 35.00 -12.37 -16.79
CA ARG A 248 35.61 -12.56 -15.46
C ARG A 248 35.84 -11.19 -14.83
N GLY A 249 34.95 -10.80 -13.93
CA GLY A 249 35.16 -9.73 -12.96
C GLY A 249 34.65 -10.27 -11.62
N ALA A 250 35.57 -10.79 -10.82
CA ALA A 250 35.30 -11.27 -9.48
C ALA A 250 35.03 -10.05 -8.58
N LEU A 251 33.85 -9.96 -7.98
CA LEU A 251 33.58 -9.06 -6.87
C LEU A 251 33.72 -9.86 -5.58
N ALA A 252 34.60 -9.36 -4.72
CA ALA A 252 34.86 -9.86 -3.40
C ALA A 252 33.59 -9.77 -2.54
N SER A 253 33.32 -10.85 -1.83
CA SER A 253 32.37 -10.96 -0.74
C SER A 253 32.85 -10.11 0.43
N VAL A 254 32.05 -9.13 0.84
CA VAL A 254 32.12 -8.57 2.20
C VAL A 254 30.82 -8.93 2.89
N ASP A 255 30.96 -9.88 3.81
CA ASP A 255 29.99 -10.26 4.83
C ASP A 255 29.92 -9.10 5.83
N GLU A 256 28.74 -8.52 6.04
CA GLU A 256 28.49 -7.66 7.20
C GLU A 256 27.33 -8.22 8.00
N THR A 257 27.73 -8.91 9.05
CA THR A 257 27.01 -9.34 10.22
C THR A 257 26.72 -8.12 11.12
N ALA A 258 25.44 -7.80 11.37
CA ALA A 258 25.00 -6.98 12.51
C ALA A 258 23.47 -7.16 12.74
N SER A 259 23.05 -8.03 13.67
CA SER A 259 22.76 -7.72 15.09
C SER A 259 21.34 -7.22 15.36
N THR A 260 20.55 -8.03 16.06
CA THR A 260 19.54 -7.60 17.04
C THR A 260 19.43 -8.59 18.22
N ALA A 261 20.41 -8.54 19.11
CA ALA A 261 20.15 -8.59 20.56
C ALA A 261 19.86 -7.15 21.01
N GLY A 262 19.02 -6.83 21.99
CA GLY A 262 18.16 -7.55 22.90
C GLY A 262 17.30 -6.47 23.58
N GLU A 263 16.05 -6.79 23.91
CA GLU A 263 15.18 -5.90 24.66
C GLU A 263 15.20 -6.37 26.12
N SER A 264 15.86 -5.58 26.96
CA SER A 264 15.83 -5.71 28.42
C SER A 264 14.55 -5.07 28.94
N VAL A 265 13.71 -5.91 29.53
CA VAL A 265 12.60 -5.51 30.41
C VAL A 265 13.20 -4.86 31.66
N ASN A 266 12.81 -3.61 31.94
CA ASN A 266 12.97 -3.00 33.25
C ASN A 266 11.57 -2.89 33.86
N GLY A 267 11.31 -3.71 34.89
CA GLY A 267 10.10 -3.66 35.70
C GLY A 267 10.43 -3.04 37.05
N GLU A 268 9.85 -1.88 37.29
CA GLU A 268 9.87 -1.11 38.53
C GLU A 268 8.98 -1.81 39.57
N ASN A 269 9.48 -1.99 40.80
CA ASN A 269 8.63 -2.21 41.98
C ASN A 269 9.40 -1.73 43.21
N GLY A 270 8.95 -0.59 43.76
CA GLY A 270 9.30 -0.17 45.10
C GLY A 270 8.16 -0.53 46.04
N GLU A 271 8.44 -1.24 47.13
CA GLU A 271 7.67 -1.09 48.37
C GLU A 271 8.54 -1.37 49.59
N SER A 272 8.49 -0.44 50.52
CA SER A 272 9.25 -0.34 51.76
C SER A 272 8.74 -1.26 52.86
N VAL A 273 9.62 -1.97 53.57
CA VAL A 273 9.39 -2.28 55.00
C VAL A 273 10.73 -2.25 55.75
N ARG A 274 10.82 -1.31 56.72
CA ARG A 274 11.81 -1.28 57.79
C ARG A 274 11.45 -2.32 58.84
N VAL A 275 12.40 -3.14 59.29
CA VAL A 275 12.43 -3.63 60.68
C VAL A 275 13.88 -3.70 61.14
N GLU A 276 14.12 -3.01 62.25
CA GLU A 276 15.32 -2.87 63.05
C GLU A 276 15.38 -4.03 64.07
N VAL A 277 16.56 -4.62 64.28
CA VAL A 277 17.31 -4.80 65.56
C VAL A 277 18.69 -5.37 65.21
#